data_AF-A0A8T1K1I1-F1
#
_entry.id   AF-A0A8T1K1I1-F1
#
_cell.length_a   1.000
_cell.length_b   1.000
_cell.length_c   1.000
_cell.angle_alpha   90.00
_cell.angle_beta   90.00
_cell.angle_gamma   90.00
#
_symmetry.space_group_name_H-M   'P 1'
#
loop_
_entity.id
_entity.type
_entity.pdbx_description
1 polymer ?
#
loop_
_entity_poly.entity_id
_entity_poly.type
_entity_poly.pdbx_seq_one_letter_code
_entity_poly.pdbx_strand_id
1 'polypeptide(L)'
;MYQTCFNNLQYPSKKPAKTFSFPAKRMSGYKAQDAEAKREFIMTIKHLNDLAKKQMYLCGLCYCQLTAETASADKVNNKLGHIDGNILISCIKCNMARKDMPRKGFRLSKLLEFNSDRLVYSIDKKEKDIYAKMKANIGGGQSIIFNRYAERIETTIRGA
;
A
#
# COMPACT_ATOMS: atom_id res chain seq x y z
N MET A 1 7.08 28.08 2.61
CA MET A 1 6.57 27.14 3.64
C MET A 1 5.74 26.07 2.94
N TYR A 2 6.14 24.80 2.97
CA TYR A 2 5.40 23.73 2.29
C TYR A 2 4.34 23.16 3.24
N GLN A 3 3.09 23.11 2.80
CA GLN A 3 2.02 22.47 3.57
C GLN A 3 1.65 21.16 2.88
N THR A 4 1.70 20.06 3.62
CA THR A 4 1.16 18.78 3.14
C THR A 4 -0.36 18.90 3.09
N CYS A 5 -0.90 19.14 1.90
CA CYS A 5 -2.34 19.32 1.70
C CYS A 5 -3.00 17.95 1.52
N PHE A 6 -3.58 17.42 2.60
CA PHE A 6 -4.43 16.21 2.54
C PHE A 6 -5.81 16.46 1.94
N ASN A 7 -6.18 17.72 1.71
CA ASN A 7 -7.53 18.12 1.29
C ASN A 7 -7.88 17.69 -0.14
N ASN A 8 -6.89 17.34 -0.98
CA ASN A 8 -7.08 17.01 -2.40
C ASN A 8 -6.56 15.61 -2.78
N LEU A 9 -6.56 14.65 -1.83
CA LEU A 9 -6.17 13.28 -2.14
C LEU A 9 -7.10 12.66 -3.17
N GLN A 10 -6.54 12.18 -4.27
CA GLN A 10 -7.29 11.35 -5.21
C GLN A 10 -7.20 9.89 -4.83
N TYR A 11 -8.26 9.15 -5.14
CA TYR A 11 -8.31 7.71 -4.89
C TYR A 11 -8.00 6.94 -6.17
N PRO A 12 -7.28 5.80 -6.06
CA PRO A 12 -7.11 4.91 -7.20
C PRO A 12 -8.47 4.50 -7.79
N SER A 13 -8.51 4.39 -9.11
CA SER A 13 -9.70 3.93 -9.84
C SER A 13 -10.17 2.57 -9.34
N LYS A 14 -11.48 2.44 -9.12
CA LYS A 14 -12.14 1.18 -8.72
C LYS A 14 -12.81 0.48 -9.91
N LYS A 15 -12.30 0.70 -11.13
CA LYS A 15 -12.79 0.01 -12.34
C LYS A 15 -12.60 -1.51 -12.18
N PRO A 16 -13.65 -2.33 -12.30
CA PRO A 16 -13.55 -3.78 -12.20
C PRO A 16 -12.44 -4.35 -13.10
N ALA A 17 -11.73 -5.36 -12.63
CA ALA A 17 -10.75 -6.07 -13.46
C ALA A 17 -11.41 -7.20 -14.26
N LYS A 18 -10.65 -7.80 -15.18
CA LYS A 18 -11.07 -9.01 -15.89
C LYS A 18 -11.27 -10.15 -14.90
N THR A 19 -12.34 -10.91 -15.10
CA THR A 19 -12.67 -12.08 -14.29
C THR A 19 -11.59 -13.16 -14.44
N PHE A 20 -11.21 -13.80 -13.34
CA PHE A 20 -10.30 -14.95 -13.37
C PHE A 20 -10.66 -15.94 -12.26
N SER A 21 -10.18 -17.18 -12.40
CA SER A 21 -10.24 -18.20 -11.35
C SER A 21 -8.95 -18.18 -10.53
N PHE A 22 -9.08 -18.21 -9.22
CA PHE A 22 -7.95 -18.18 -8.31
C PHE A 22 -7.05 -19.41 -8.52
N PRO A 23 -5.73 -19.23 -8.66
CA PRO A 23 -4.82 -20.33 -9.02
C PRO A 23 -4.71 -21.37 -7.89
N ALA A 24 -5.17 -22.60 -8.17
CA ALA A 24 -5.11 -23.73 -7.24
C ALA A 24 -3.69 -24.01 -6.70
N LYS A 25 -2.66 -23.79 -7.53
CA LYS A 25 -1.25 -23.97 -7.17
C LYS A 25 -0.80 -23.15 -5.95
N ARG A 26 -1.49 -22.05 -5.60
CA ARG A 26 -1.15 -21.25 -4.41
C ARG A 26 -1.64 -21.88 -3.10
N MET A 27 -2.63 -22.78 -3.16
CA MET A 27 -3.26 -23.38 -1.97
C MET A 27 -2.27 -24.18 -1.14
N SER A 28 -1.39 -24.95 -1.78
CA SER A 28 -0.36 -25.73 -1.09
C SER A 28 0.57 -24.85 -0.26
N GLY A 29 0.97 -23.70 -0.82
CA GLY A 29 1.81 -22.72 -0.12
C GLY A 29 1.13 -22.15 1.12
N TYR A 30 -0.15 -21.76 1.02
CA TYR A 30 -0.91 -21.25 2.17
C TYR A 30 -1.10 -22.30 3.26
N LYS A 31 -1.38 -23.55 2.87
CA LYS A 31 -1.53 -24.67 3.80
C LYS A 31 -0.22 -24.96 4.54
N ALA A 32 0.91 -24.96 3.84
CA ALA A 32 2.23 -25.17 4.45
C ALA A 32 2.57 -24.06 5.46
N GLN A 33 2.33 -22.79 5.10
CA GLN A 33 2.58 -21.64 5.99
C GLN A 33 1.78 -21.68 7.29
N ASP A 34 0.55 -22.17 7.24
CA ASP A 34 -0.29 -22.26 8.44
C ASP A 34 0.07 -23.49 9.27
N ALA A 35 0.39 -24.62 8.64
CA ALA A 35 0.88 -25.80 9.34
C ALA A 35 2.18 -25.51 10.11
N GLU A 36 3.16 -24.85 9.48
CA GLU A 36 4.43 -24.46 10.11
C GLU A 36 4.21 -23.54 11.32
N ALA A 37 3.29 -22.58 11.19
CA ALA A 37 2.94 -21.66 12.26
C ALA A 37 1.90 -22.20 13.25
N LYS A 38 1.51 -23.48 13.15
CA LYS A 38 0.48 -24.14 13.98
C LYS A 38 -0.86 -23.39 14.01
N ARG A 39 -1.29 -22.88 12.84
CA ARG A 39 -2.56 -22.17 12.64
C ARG A 39 -3.57 -23.04 11.89
N GLU A 40 -4.84 -22.76 12.12
CA GLU A 40 -5.96 -23.42 11.44
C GLU A 40 -6.06 -23.04 9.95
N PHE A 41 -6.43 -24.00 9.11
CA PHE A 41 -6.61 -23.81 7.67
C PHE A 41 -7.95 -24.40 7.23
N ILE A 42 -8.92 -23.54 6.89
CA ILE A 42 -10.26 -23.94 6.40
C ILE A 42 -10.53 -23.43 4.97
N MET A 43 -9.71 -22.48 4.48
CA MET A 43 -9.89 -21.81 3.20
C MET A 43 -10.03 -22.78 2.02
N THR A 44 -11.03 -22.50 1.16
CA THR A 44 -11.27 -23.24 -0.08
C THR A 44 -11.05 -22.37 -1.32
N ILE A 45 -10.77 -22.98 -2.48
CA ILE A 45 -10.68 -22.25 -3.76
C ILE A 45 -12.00 -21.56 -4.10
N LYS A 46 -13.14 -22.21 -3.82
CA LYS A 46 -14.46 -21.62 -4.03
C LYS A 46 -14.59 -20.32 -3.24
N HIS A 47 -14.22 -20.33 -1.96
CA HIS A 47 -14.23 -19.12 -1.14
C HIS A 47 -13.32 -18.03 -1.72
N LEU A 48 -12.10 -18.36 -2.17
CA LEU A 48 -11.22 -17.37 -2.80
C LEU A 48 -11.82 -16.74 -4.07
N ASN A 49 -12.49 -17.54 -4.89
CA ASN A 49 -13.20 -17.04 -6.07
C ASN A 49 -14.36 -16.13 -5.70
N ASP A 50 -15.15 -16.50 -4.68
CA ASP A 50 -16.26 -15.69 -4.18
C ASP A 50 -15.77 -14.35 -3.62
N LEU A 51 -14.64 -14.34 -2.90
CA LEU A 51 -14.00 -13.11 -2.41
C LEU A 51 -13.46 -12.26 -3.56
N ALA A 52 -12.80 -12.87 -4.55
CA ALA A 52 -12.28 -12.14 -5.71
C ALA A 52 -13.42 -11.47 -6.49
N LYS A 53 -14.55 -12.17 -6.68
CA LYS A 53 -15.76 -11.62 -7.29
C LYS A 53 -16.36 -10.49 -6.47
N LYS A 54 -16.52 -10.66 -5.15
CA LYS A 54 -17.00 -9.61 -4.22
C LYS A 54 -16.13 -8.36 -4.25
N GLN A 55 -14.83 -8.51 -4.47
CA GLN A 55 -13.88 -7.40 -4.59
C GLN A 55 -13.74 -6.84 -6.02
N MET A 56 -14.58 -7.25 -6.96
CA MET A 56 -14.50 -6.86 -8.37
C MET A 56 -13.12 -7.14 -8.99
N TYR A 57 -12.44 -8.18 -8.50
CA TYR A 57 -11.10 -8.59 -8.91
C TYR A 57 -10.05 -7.48 -8.70
N LEU A 58 -10.25 -6.64 -7.69
CA LEU A 58 -9.31 -5.59 -7.28
C LEU A 58 -8.57 -5.96 -6.01
N CYS A 59 -7.33 -5.50 -5.91
CA CYS A 59 -6.56 -5.59 -4.67
C CYS A 59 -7.27 -4.83 -3.55
N GLY A 60 -7.57 -5.53 -2.44
CA GLY A 60 -8.23 -4.93 -1.28
C GLY A 60 -7.39 -3.91 -0.51
N LEU A 61 -6.14 -3.66 -0.93
CA LEU A 61 -5.21 -2.73 -0.29
C LEU A 61 -4.90 -1.51 -1.17
N CYS A 62 -4.55 -1.71 -2.44
CA CYS A 62 -4.18 -0.62 -3.36
C CYS A 62 -5.13 -0.42 -4.55
N TYR A 63 -6.17 -1.25 -4.68
CA TYR A 63 -7.14 -1.23 -5.78
C TYR A 63 -6.58 -1.46 -7.19
N CYS A 64 -5.33 -1.94 -7.32
CA CYS A 64 -4.85 -2.38 -8.64
C CYS A 64 -5.69 -3.56 -9.15
N GLN A 65 -5.85 -3.64 -10.46
CA GLN A 65 -6.51 -4.76 -11.13
C GLN A 65 -5.69 -6.03 -10.92
N LEU A 66 -6.37 -7.12 -10.55
CA LEU A 66 -5.74 -8.41 -10.32
C LEU A 66 -5.90 -9.32 -11.54
N THR A 67 -4.97 -10.26 -11.62
CA THR A 67 -4.97 -11.40 -12.54
C THR A 67 -4.69 -12.68 -11.73
N ALA A 68 -4.84 -13.85 -12.35
CA ALA A 68 -4.52 -15.11 -11.68
C ALA A 68 -3.06 -15.17 -11.20
N GLU A 69 -2.14 -14.51 -11.90
CA GLU A 69 -0.72 -14.48 -11.59
C GLU A 69 -0.43 -13.52 -10.43
N THR A 70 -1.17 -12.42 -10.32
CA THR A 70 -0.86 -11.31 -9.39
C THR A 70 -1.68 -11.34 -8.10
N ALA A 71 -2.78 -12.09 -8.07
CA ALA A 71 -3.63 -12.24 -6.89
C ALA A 71 -2.98 -13.10 -5.80
N SER A 72 -3.29 -12.76 -4.55
CA SER A 72 -2.89 -13.46 -3.33
C SER A 72 -4.01 -13.42 -2.30
N ALA A 73 -4.10 -14.46 -1.46
CA ALA A 73 -4.86 -14.44 -0.23
C ALA A 73 -3.99 -13.80 0.87
N ASP A 74 -4.44 -12.68 1.42
CA ASP A 74 -3.77 -11.95 2.51
C ASP A 74 -4.56 -12.13 3.81
N LYS A 75 -3.86 -12.46 4.89
CA LYS A 75 -4.48 -12.68 6.21
C LYS A 75 -4.80 -11.35 6.88
N VAL A 76 -6.06 -11.07 7.18
CA VAL A 76 -6.47 -9.85 7.86
C VAL A 76 -5.78 -9.71 9.23
N ASN A 77 -5.74 -10.81 9.98
CA ASN A 77 -4.99 -10.97 11.22
C ASN A 77 -3.94 -12.07 11.05
N ASN A 78 -2.66 -11.73 11.19
CA ASN A 78 -1.55 -12.67 11.01
C ASN A 78 -1.45 -13.74 12.12
N LYS A 79 -2.09 -13.52 13.27
CA LYS A 79 -2.17 -14.50 14.36
C LYS A 79 -3.13 -15.65 14.05
N LEU A 80 -4.12 -15.40 13.19
CA LEU A 80 -5.07 -16.41 12.74
C LEU A 80 -4.61 -16.98 11.39
N GLY A 81 -4.98 -18.22 11.08
CA GLY A 81 -4.65 -18.85 9.79
C GLY A 81 -5.59 -18.42 8.67
N HIS A 82 -5.53 -19.12 7.55
CA HIS A 82 -6.46 -18.92 6.43
C HIS A 82 -7.80 -19.59 6.74
N ILE A 83 -8.60 -18.88 7.54
CA ILE A 83 -9.97 -19.23 7.91
C ILE A 83 -10.96 -18.24 7.31
N ASP A 84 -12.23 -18.64 7.28
CA ASP A 84 -13.28 -17.79 6.74
C ASP A 84 -13.42 -16.49 7.55
N GLY A 85 -13.54 -15.36 6.85
CA GLY A 85 -13.57 -14.03 7.47
C GLY A 85 -12.19 -13.44 7.81
N ASN A 86 -11.10 -14.22 7.80
CA ASN A 86 -9.74 -13.72 8.01
C ASN A 86 -8.96 -13.48 6.71
N ILE A 87 -9.60 -13.50 5.55
CA ILE A 87 -8.92 -13.42 4.25
C ILE A 87 -9.37 -12.18 3.49
N LEU A 88 -8.40 -11.47 2.91
CA LEU A 88 -8.57 -10.38 1.96
C LEU A 88 -7.86 -10.74 0.67
N ILE A 89 -8.49 -10.55 -0.49
CA ILE A 89 -7.76 -10.71 -1.76
C ILE A 89 -6.90 -9.47 -1.99
N SER A 90 -5.59 -9.65 -2.14
CA SER A 90 -4.64 -8.58 -2.42
C SER A 90 -3.76 -8.94 -3.61
N CYS A 91 -3.01 -7.97 -4.14
CA CYS A 91 -1.89 -8.32 -5.00
C CYS A 91 -0.72 -8.83 -4.15
N ILE A 92 0.14 -9.66 -4.74
CA ILE A 92 1.34 -10.20 -4.08
C ILE A 92 2.23 -9.10 -3.52
N LYS A 93 2.43 -8.03 -4.31
CA LYS A 93 3.26 -6.88 -3.91
C LYS A 93 2.76 -6.26 -2.61
N CYS A 94 1.44 -6.09 -2.46
CA CYS A 94 0.87 -5.54 -1.23
C CYS A 94 0.92 -6.53 -0.08
N ASN A 95 0.69 -7.83 -0.32
CA ASN A 95 0.79 -8.86 0.72
C ASN A 95 2.20 -8.88 1.34
N MET A 96 3.22 -8.95 0.49
CA MET A 96 4.63 -8.93 0.91
C MET A 96 5.03 -7.64 1.63
N ALA A 97 4.57 -6.49 1.12
CA ALA A 97 4.91 -5.19 1.71
C ALA A 97 4.16 -4.89 3.01
N ARG A 98 2.94 -5.41 3.20
CA ARG A 98 2.13 -5.15 4.40
C ARG A 98 2.75 -5.80 5.63
N LYS A 99 3.29 -7.02 5.49
CA LYS A 99 3.78 -7.82 6.62
C LYS A 99 2.72 -7.88 7.74
N ASP A 100 3.02 -7.33 8.90
CA ASP A 100 2.18 -7.23 10.09
C ASP A 100 1.51 -5.86 10.27
N MET A 101 1.74 -4.91 9.35
CA MET A 101 1.14 -3.59 9.41
C MET A 101 -0.40 -3.68 9.40
N PRO A 102 -1.09 -2.93 10.29
CA PRO A 102 -2.53 -2.82 10.27
C PRO A 102 -3.04 -2.33 8.91
N ARG A 103 -4.10 -2.95 8.39
CA ARG A 103 -4.68 -2.65 7.07
C ARG A 103 -5.02 -1.17 6.87
N LYS A 104 -5.51 -0.49 7.91
CA LYS A 104 -5.84 0.95 7.84
C LYS A 104 -4.59 1.78 7.56
N GLY A 105 -3.51 1.54 8.31
CA GLY A 105 -2.23 2.22 8.10
C GLY A 105 -1.61 1.91 6.74
N PHE A 106 -1.66 0.65 6.31
CA PHE A 106 -1.13 0.25 5.01
C PHE A 106 -1.91 0.88 3.84
N ARG A 107 -3.25 0.94 3.94
CA ARG A 107 -4.10 1.61 2.94
C ARG A 107 -3.81 3.11 2.87
N LEU A 108 -3.59 3.76 4.03
CA LEU A 108 -3.18 5.16 4.07
C LEU A 108 -1.83 5.34 3.36
N SER A 109 -0.84 4.49 3.68
CA SER A 109 0.46 4.52 3.00
C SER A 109 0.33 4.37 1.48
N LYS A 110 -0.51 3.44 0.99
CA LYS A 110 -0.79 3.27 -0.45
C LYS A 110 -1.51 4.46 -1.07
N LEU A 111 -2.42 5.11 -0.34
CA LEU A 111 -3.07 6.34 -0.80
C LEU A 111 -2.05 7.49 -0.93
N LEU A 112 -1.13 7.61 0.02
CA LEU A 112 -0.07 8.62 -0.01
C LEU A 112 0.93 8.34 -1.14
N GLU A 113 1.29 7.08 -1.38
CA GLU A 113 2.13 6.65 -2.50
C GLU A 113 1.48 7.02 -3.84
N PHE A 114 0.19 6.74 -4.00
CA PHE A 114 -0.59 7.08 -5.20
C PHE A 114 -0.67 8.58 -5.46
N ASN A 115 -0.69 9.41 -4.42
CA ASN A 115 -0.70 10.86 -4.52
C ASN A 115 0.69 11.48 -4.33
N SER A 116 1.77 10.69 -4.40
CA SER A 116 3.11 11.17 -4.03
C SER A 116 3.61 12.35 -4.87
N ASP A 117 3.06 12.51 -6.08
CA ASP A 117 3.26 13.61 -7.02
C ASP A 117 2.44 14.88 -6.69
N ARG A 118 1.38 14.73 -5.88
CA ARG A 118 0.37 15.77 -5.55
C ARG A 118 0.36 16.19 -4.09
N LEU A 119 0.94 15.37 -3.21
CA LEU A 119 1.10 15.66 -1.79
C LEU A 119 1.97 16.89 -1.53
N VAL A 120 2.77 17.28 -2.52
CA VAL A 120 3.64 18.45 -2.49
C VAL A 120 3.05 19.47 -3.46
N TYR A 121 2.08 20.23 -2.96
CA TYR A 121 1.81 21.54 -3.53
C TYR A 121 2.86 22.47 -2.93
N SER A 122 3.95 22.66 -3.66
CA SER A 122 4.86 23.75 -3.36
C SER A 122 4.11 25.05 -3.61
N ILE A 123 4.31 26.01 -2.71
CA ILE A 123 3.95 27.41 -2.98
C ILE A 123 4.65 27.89 -4.27
N ASP A 124 5.71 27.21 -4.73
CA ASP A 124 6.43 27.56 -5.95
C ASP A 124 6.63 26.39 -6.93
N LYS A 125 5.96 26.45 -8.09
CA LYS A 125 6.06 25.47 -9.19
C LYS A 125 7.47 25.42 -9.79
N LYS A 126 8.27 26.46 -9.58
CA LYS A 126 9.62 26.62 -10.15
C LYS A 126 10.62 25.56 -9.68
N GLU A 127 10.57 25.13 -8.42
CA GLU A 127 11.61 24.28 -7.82
C GLU A 127 11.22 22.80 -7.69
N LYS A 128 10.17 22.37 -8.39
CA LYS A 128 9.63 21.00 -8.31
C LYS A 128 10.67 19.91 -8.59
N ASP A 129 11.57 20.14 -9.54
CA ASP A 129 12.61 19.17 -9.92
C ASP A 129 13.67 18.99 -8.82
N ILE A 130 14.09 20.08 -8.16
CA ILE A 130 15.06 20.06 -7.06
C ILE A 130 14.50 19.25 -5.88
N TYR A 131 13.24 19.47 -5.53
CA TYR A 131 12.59 18.72 -4.47
C TYR A 131 12.49 17.21 -4.79
N ALA A 132 12.13 16.84 -6.02
CA ALA A 132 12.05 15.44 -6.44
C ALA A 132 13.41 14.73 -6.30
N LYS A 133 14.49 15.41 -6.73
CA LYS A 133 15.88 14.93 -6.58
C LYS A 133 16.31 14.81 -5.12
N MET A 134 15.95 15.76 -4.26
CA MET A 134 16.22 15.70 -2.83
C MET A 134 15.49 14.53 -2.14
N LYS A 135 14.19 14.35 -2.44
CA LYS A 135 13.37 13.27 -1.86
C LYS A 135 13.85 11.88 -2.26
N ALA A 136 14.34 11.71 -3.49
CA ALA A 136 14.84 10.41 -3.96
C ALA A 136 16.14 9.98 -3.26
N ASN A 137 16.95 10.94 -2.80
CA ASN A 137 18.31 10.67 -2.30
C ASN A 137 18.47 10.86 -0.78
N ILE A 138 17.46 11.38 -0.08
CA ILE A 138 17.51 11.59 1.37
C ILE A 138 16.76 10.46 2.09
N GLY A 139 17.47 9.71 2.93
CA GLY A 139 16.86 8.76 3.85
C GLY A 139 16.20 9.47 5.03
N GLY A 140 14.89 9.23 5.22
CA GLY A 140 14.09 9.76 6.33
C GLY A 140 12.89 10.61 5.90
N GLY A 141 12.12 11.09 6.88
CA GLY A 141 10.88 11.83 6.64
C GLY A 141 11.09 13.23 6.04
N GLN A 142 10.01 13.79 5.49
CA GLN A 142 10.00 15.09 4.80
C GLN A 142 10.55 16.26 5.67
N SER A 143 10.45 16.14 7.00
CA SER A 143 11.01 17.11 7.96
C SER A 143 12.54 17.29 7.84
N ILE A 144 13.28 16.27 7.40
CA ILE A 144 14.74 16.37 7.22
C ILE A 144 15.09 17.34 6.08
N ILE A 145 14.28 17.40 5.03
CA ILE A 145 14.50 18.28 3.88
C ILE A 145 14.28 19.74 4.30
N PHE A 146 13.20 20.01 5.07
CA PHE A 146 12.86 21.35 5.51
C PHE A 146 13.81 21.92 6.57
N ASN A 147 14.40 21.07 7.41
CA ASN A 147 15.43 21.51 8.38
C ASN A 147 16.79 21.81 7.72
N ARG A 148 17.02 21.37 6.48
CA ARG A 148 18.30 21.53 5.79
C ARG A 148 18.31 22.61 4.72
N TYR A 149 17.15 23.05 4.25
CA TYR A 149 17.08 24.17 3.31
C TYR A 149 17.16 25.48 4.10
N ALA A 150 18.31 26.16 4.00
CA ALA A 150 18.51 27.49 4.52
C ALA A 150 18.92 28.40 3.37
N GLU A 151 18.11 29.40 3.11
CA GLU A 151 18.38 30.42 2.11
C GLU A 151 19.13 31.59 2.75
N ARG A 152 20.23 31.99 2.12
CA ARG A 152 21.11 33.05 2.64
C ARG A 152 20.28 34.33 2.72
N ILE A 153 20.28 34.97 3.90
CA ILE A 153 19.56 36.24 4.20
C ILE A 153 18.05 36.06 4.45
N GLU A 154 17.40 35.01 3.95
CA GLU A 154 15.97 34.79 4.18
C GLU A 154 15.65 33.87 5.36
N THR A 155 16.48 32.84 5.58
CA THR A 155 16.20 31.85 6.63
C THR A 155 16.85 32.27 7.95
N THR A 156 16.05 32.74 8.91
CA THR A 156 16.53 33.06 10.27
C THR A 156 16.71 31.78 11.08
N ILE A 157 17.96 31.42 11.37
CA ILE A 157 18.27 30.30 12.26
C ILE A 157 18.14 30.80 13.71
N ARG A 158 17.16 30.30 14.46
CA ARG A 158 17.03 30.62 15.89
C ARG A 158 18.13 29.90 16.68
N GLY A 159 19.19 30.62 17.02
CA GLY A 159 20.31 30.10 17.80
C GLY A 159 21.60 30.92 17.69
N ALA A 160 21.49 32.25 17.60
CA ALA A 160 22.60 33.18 17.81
C ALA A 160 22.20 34.16 18.93
#